data_AF-A0A832ZG47-F1
#
_entry.id   AF-A0A832ZG47-F1
#
_cell.length_a   1.000
_cell.length_b   1.000
_cell.length_c   1.000
_cell.angle_alpha   90.00
_cell.angle_beta   90.00
_cell.angle_gamma   90.00
#
_symmetry.space_group_name_H-M   'P 1'
#
loop_
_entity.id
_entity.type
_entity.pdbx_description
1 polymer ?
#
loop_
_entity_poly.entity_id
_entity_poly.type
_entity_poly.pdbx_seq_one_letter_code
_entity_poly.pdbx_strand_id
1 'polypeptide(L)' 'MDGAKLILQQEDGIVQDAFLILTAPLRGFEKLVIGKDPLFTIKAVMRICGVCHVAHANATAEAIESAVGLFPPRN' A
#
# COMPACT_ATOMS: atom_id res chain seq x y z
N MET A 1 -16.29 -11.67 -7.68
CA MET A 1 -15.88 -10.43 -6.99
C MET A 1 -14.80 -9.81 -7.86
N ASP A 2 -15.18 -8.94 -8.79
CA ASP A 2 -14.22 -8.26 -9.66
C ASP A 2 -13.52 -7.17 -8.83
N GLY A 3 -12.22 -7.31 -8.60
CA GLY A 3 -11.45 -6.42 -7.72
C GLY A 3 -11.08 -5.08 -8.34
N ALA A 4 -11.16 -4.96 -9.66
CA ALA A 4 -10.98 -3.72 -10.41
C ALA A 4 -11.70 -3.83 -11.77
N LYS A 5 -12.02 -2.69 -12.37
CA LYS A 5 -12.56 -2.55 -13.72
C LYS A 5 -11.67 -1.62 -14.52
N LEU A 6 -11.29 -2.06 -15.72
CA LEU A 6 -10.65 -1.20 -16.71
C LEU A 6 -11.71 -0.87 -17.77
N ILE A 7 -12.10 0.41 -17.85
CA ILE A 7 -13.05 0.89 -18.85
C ILE A 7 -12.25 1.58 -19.95
N LEU A 8 -12.40 1.12 -21.18
CA LEU A 8 -11.77 1.71 -22.35
C LEU A 8 -12.86 2.35 -23.22
N GLN A 9 -12.66 3.60 -23.59
CA GLN A 9 -13.45 4.26 -24.63
C GLN A 9 -12.62 4.23 -25.90
N GLN A 10 -13.17 3.63 -26.96
CA GLN A 10 -12.47 3.40 -28.21
C GLN A 10 -13.28 3.87 -29.40
N GLU A 11 -12.58 4.34 -30.43
CA GLU A 11 -13.09 4.62 -31.77
C GLU A 11 -12.17 3.91 -32.79
N ASP A 12 -12.74 3.18 -33.74
CA ASP A 12 -12.00 2.47 -34.80
C ASP A 12 -10.83 1.56 -34.32
N GLY A 13 -10.99 0.90 -33.17
CA GLY A 13 -9.95 0.03 -32.61
C GLY A 13 -8.86 0.77 -31.84
N ILE A 14 -8.93 2.10 -31.76
CA ILE A 14 -7.98 2.96 -31.07
C ILE A 14 -8.61 3.43 -29.76
N VAL A 15 -7.89 3.25 -28.65
CA VAL A 15 -8.31 3.72 -27.33
C VAL A 15 -8.13 5.22 -27.26
N GLN A 16 -9.23 5.93 -27.06
CA GLN A 16 -9.25 7.38 -26.90
C GLN A 16 -9.11 7.76 -25.42
N ASP A 17 -9.67 6.94 -24.52
CA ASP A 17 -9.62 7.16 -23.07
C ASP A 17 -9.65 5.84 -22.29
N ALA A 18 -9.07 5.84 -21.09
CA ALA A 18 -9.01 4.68 -20.20
C ALA A 18 -9.21 5.07 -18.73
N PHE A 19 -10.06 4.30 -18.02
CA PHE A 19 -10.36 4.51 -16.61
C PHE A 19 -10.13 3.22 -15.82
N LEU A 20 -9.34 3.30 -14.75
CA LEU A 20 -9.19 2.22 -13.78
C LEU A 20 -10.07 2.50 -12.55
N ILE A 21 -11.05 1.65 -12.32
CA ILE A 21 -11.96 1.74 -11.18
C ILE A 21 -11.65 0.58 -10.24
N LEU A 22 -11.16 0.89 -9.05
CA LEU A 22 -10.91 -0.11 -8.01
C LEU A 22 -12.21 -0.35 -7.24
N THR A 23 -12.76 -1.56 -7.34
CA THR A 23 -13.98 -1.98 -6.64
C THR A 23 -13.68 -2.87 -5.43
N ALA A 24 -12.41 -3.24 -5.24
CA ALA A 24 -11.96 -3.94 -4.05
C ALA A 24 -12.26 -3.14 -2.76
N PRO A 25 -12.70 -3.80 -1.68
CA PRO A 25 -13.00 -3.11 -0.43
C PRO A 25 -11.74 -2.44 0.13
N LEU A 26 -11.91 -1.19 0.58
CA LEU A 26 -10.85 -0.45 1.26
C LEU A 26 -10.55 -1.12 2.61
N ARG A 27 -9.35 -1.67 2.75
CA ARG A 27 -8.89 -2.27 4.03
C ARG A 27 -8.57 -1.23 5.10
N GLY A 28 -8.33 0.03 4.71
CA GLY A 28 -8.21 1.14 5.65
C GLY A 28 -6.95 1.13 6.53
N PHE A 29 -5.81 0.64 6.02
CA PHE A 29 -4.54 0.57 6.78
C PHE A 29 -4.16 1.90 7.43
N GLU A 30 -4.39 3.02 6.74
CA GLU A 30 -4.12 4.38 7.26
C GLU A 30 -4.87 4.67 8.56
N LYS A 31 -6.15 4.28 8.65
CA LYS A 31 -6.94 4.43 9.88
C LYS A 31 -6.65 3.33 10.88
N LEU A 32 -6.36 2.11 10.41
CA LEU A 32 -6.11 0.93 11.24
C LEU A 32 -4.94 1.14 12.21
N VAL A 33 -3.89 1.84 11.77
CA VAL A 33 -2.63 2.00 12.50
C VAL A 33 -2.63 3.18 13.48
N ILE A 34 -3.63 4.05 13.43
CA ILE A 34 -3.73 5.21 14.34
C ILE A 34 -3.82 4.72 15.79
N GLY A 35 -2.93 5.22 16.65
CA GLY A 35 -2.86 4.86 18.06
C GLY A 35 -2.43 3.42 18.34
N LYS A 36 -1.90 2.70 17.33
CA LYS A 36 -1.38 1.35 17.50
C LYS A 36 0.09 1.37 17.88
N ASP A 37 0.51 0.26 18.47
CA ASP A 37 1.91 -0.03 18.72
C ASP A 37 2.73 0.00 17.39
N PRO A 38 3.93 0.59 17.36
CA PRO A 38 4.76 0.65 16.16
C PRO A 38 5.11 -0.73 15.58
N LEU A 39 5.34 -1.75 16.41
CA LEU A 39 5.64 -3.11 15.94
C LEU A 39 4.40 -3.79 15.36
N PHE A 40 3.21 -3.49 15.88
CA PHE A 40 1.95 -3.88 15.23
C PHE A 40 1.83 -3.25 13.84
N THR A 41 2.19 -1.97 13.71
CA THR A 41 2.10 -1.22 12.44
C THR A 41 2.94 -1.87 11.35
N ILE A 42 4.18 -2.28 11.63
CA ILE A 42 5.04 -3.01 10.69
C ILE A 42 4.37 -4.31 10.21
N LYS A 43 3.83 -5.11 11.14
CA LYS A 43 3.15 -6.39 10.83
C LYS A 43 1.84 -6.20 10.06
N ALA A 44 1.13 -5.10 10.29
CA ALA A 44 -0.09 -4.78 9.58
C ALA A 44 0.24 -4.34 8.13
N VAL A 45 1.13 -3.36 7.98
CA VAL A 45 1.44 -2.75 6.68
C VAL A 45 2.11 -3.73 5.73
N MET A 46 2.92 -4.68 6.21
CA MET A 46 3.48 -5.74 5.36
C MET A 46 2.42 -6.63 4.67
N ARG A 47 1.16 -6.58 5.12
CA ARG A 47 0.03 -7.33 4.53
C ARG A 47 -0.75 -6.50 3.50
N ILE A 48 -0.34 -5.26 3.22
CA ILE A 48 -0.95 -4.47 2.14
C ILE A 48 -0.73 -5.15 0.78
N CYS A 49 0.42 -5.78 0.57
CA CYS A 49 0.72 -6.60 -0.60
C CYS A 49 1.33 -7.93 -0.17
N GLY A 50 0.84 -9.05 -0.70
CA GLY A 50 1.38 -10.38 -0.40
C GLY A 50 2.76 -10.65 -1.01
N VAL A 51 3.07 -10.02 -2.15
CA VAL A 51 4.33 -10.22 -2.88
C VAL A 51 5.45 -9.39 -2.23
N CYS A 52 5.27 -8.07 -2.15
CA CYS A 52 6.28 -7.12 -1.67
C CYS A 52 6.26 -6.91 -0.14
N HIS A 53 5.91 -7.94 0.64
CA HIS A 53 5.72 -7.81 2.09
C HIS A 53 6.97 -7.30 2.84
N VAL A 54 8.17 -7.73 2.45
CA VAL A 54 9.44 -7.25 3.04
C VAL A 54 9.67 -5.77 2.76
N ALA A 55 9.44 -5.32 1.53
CA ALA A 55 9.61 -3.91 1.17
C ALA A 55 8.67 -3.01 1.98
N HIS A 56 7.42 -3.43 2.18
CA HIS A 56 6.47 -2.71 3.03
C HIS A 56 6.87 -2.73 4.51
N ALA A 57 7.43 -3.82 5.01
CA ALA A 57 7.95 -3.88 6.38
C ALA A 57 9.12 -2.91 6.59
N ASN A 58 10.10 -2.91 5.68
CA ASN A 58 11.25 -2.02 5.73
C ASN A 58 10.85 -0.54 5.64
N ALA A 59 10.01 -0.18 4.66
CA ALA A 59 9.52 1.19 4.53
C ALA A 59 8.78 1.68 5.79
N THR A 60 8.04 0.78 6.46
CA THR A 60 7.36 1.11 7.72
C THR A 60 8.35 1.30 8.86
N ALA A 61 9.35 0.42 8.97
CA ALA A 61 10.39 0.51 9.99
C ALA A 61 11.21 1.80 9.82
N GLU A 62 11.68 2.10 8.60
CA GLU A 62 12.41 3.33 8.27
C GLU A 62 11.58 4.59 8.57
N ALA A 63 10.27 4.57 8.29
CA ALA A 63 9.38 5.68 8.61
C ALA A 63 9.26 5.90 10.13
N ILE A 64 9.17 4.82 10.91
CA ILE A 64 9.13 4.88 12.39
C ILE A 64 10.47 5.40 12.92
N GLU A 65 11.58 4.82 12.48
CA GLU A 65 12.95 5.21 12.85
C GLU A 65 13.19 6.70 12.60
N SER A 66 12.84 7.17 11.39
CA SER A 66 12.91 8.58 11.01
C SER A 66 12.05 9.47 11.91
N ALA A 67 10.82 9.03 12.24
CA ALA A 67 9.91 9.80 13.09
C ALA A 67 10.41 9.96 14.53
N VAL A 68 11.22 9.02 15.04
CA VAL A 68 11.80 9.08 16.39
C VAL A 68 13.28 9.47 16.42
N GLY A 69 13.89 9.75 15.26
CA GLY A 69 15.31 10.13 15.15
C GLY A 69 16.29 8.99 15.45
N LEU A 70 15.87 7.74 15.25
CA LEU A 70 16.73 6.57 15.39
C LEU A 70 17.26 6.14 14.03
N PHE A 71 18.48 5.60 14.01
CA PHE A 71 19.09 5.02 12.83
C PHE A 71 19.77 3.71 13.20
N PRO A 72 19.68 2.67 12.37
CA PRO A 72 20.43 1.44 12.60
C PRO A 72 21.94 1.75 12.62
N PRO A 73 22.72 1.06 13.48
CA PRO A 73 24.18 1.23 13.51
C PRO A 73 24.79 0.83 12.17
N ARG A 74 25.99 1.35 11.88
CA ARG A 74 26.76 0.88 10.74
C ARG A 74 27.16 -0.59 10.97
N ASN A 75 27.03 -1.41 9.93
CA ASN A 75 27.43 -2.81 9.93
C ASN A 75 28.91 -3.01 10.25
#